data_AF-A0A950CS63-F1
#
_entry.id   AF-A0A950CS63-F1
#
_cell.length_a   1.000
_cell.length_b   1.000
_cell.length_c   1.000
_cell.angle_alpha   90.00
_cell.angle_beta   90.00
_cell.angle_gamma   90.00
#
_symmetry.space_group_name_H-M   'P 1'
#
loop_
_entity.id
_entity.type
_entity.pdbx_description
1 polymer ?
#
loop_
_entity_poly.entity_id
_entity_poly.type
_entity_poly.pdbx_seq_one_letter_code
_entity_poly.pdbx_strand_id
1 'polypeptide(L)'
;WTGDTIFFSGFAVLGIGGGVHQDRRKLQEIGEPYREFLAATSFFPGGALIGRRVEWSRDDMPWTAVVIGIAVALVLVTFHPLMFGGSPLG
;
A
#
# COMPACT_ATOMS: atom_id res chain seq x y z
N TRP A 1 -24.45 12.01 9.61
CA TRP A 1 -24.59 11.61 8.19
C TRP A 1 -24.01 12.63 7.21
N THR A 2 -24.51 13.86 7.09
CA THR A 2 -23.97 14.83 6.09
C THR A 2 -22.48 15.09 6.27
N GLY A 3 -22.02 15.30 7.51
CA GLY A 3 -20.60 15.46 7.83
C GLY A 3 -19.77 14.23 7.45
N ASP A 4 -20.23 13.04 7.82
CA ASP A 4 -19.57 11.77 7.49
C ASP A 4 -19.46 11.57 5.98
N THR A 5 -20.53 11.83 5.24
CA THR A 5 -20.55 11.73 3.78
C THR A 5 -19.55 12.67 3.14
N ILE A 6 -19.52 13.94 3.56
CA ILE A 6 -18.55 14.93 3.05
C ILE A 6 -17.12 14.49 3.37
N PHE A 7 -16.89 14.06 4.61
CA PHE A 7 -15.56 13.62 5.06
C PHE A 7 -15.06 12.41 4.27
N PHE A 8 -15.86 11.34 4.16
CA PHE A 8 -15.45 10.11 3.48
C PHE A 8 -15.38 10.27 1.96
N SER A 9 -16.30 11.03 1.35
CA SER A 9 -16.20 11.35 -0.09
C SER A 9 -15.00 12.24 -0.39
N GLY A 10 -14.65 13.15 0.53
CA GLY A 10 -13.48 14.01 0.44
C GLY A 10 -12.19 13.21 0.26
N PHE A 11 -12.00 12.09 0.98
CA PHE A 11 -10.82 11.24 0.78
C PHE A 11 -10.75 10.65 -0.63
N ALA A 12 -11.87 10.17 -1.19
CA ALA A 12 -11.87 9.62 -2.54
C ALA A 12 -11.59 10.70 -3.58
N VAL A 13 -12.26 11.85 -3.47
CA VAL A 13 -12.10 12.98 -4.40
C VAL A 13 -10.69 13.54 -4.35
N LEU A 14 -10.17 13.83 -3.15
CA LEU A 14 -8.84 14.42 -3.00
C LEU A 14 -7.72 13.40 -3.22
N GLY A 15 -7.90 12.14 -2.80
CA GLY A 15 -6.91 11.09 -3.01
C GLY A 15 -6.69 10.78 -4.50
N ILE A 16 -7.79 10.57 -5.25
CA ILE A 16 -7.72 10.25 -6.68
C ILE A 16 -7.47 11.54 -7.49
N GLY A 17 -8.29 12.56 -7.30
CA GLY A 17 -8.21 13.81 -8.04
C GLY A 17 -6.90 14.57 -7.77
N GLY A 18 -6.45 14.58 -6.51
CA GLY A 18 -5.15 15.14 -6.13
C GLY A 18 -3.99 14.38 -6.75
N GLY A 19 -4.03 13.04 -6.77
CA GLY A 19 -3.02 12.22 -7.45
C GLY A 19 -2.92 12.53 -8.94
N VAL A 20 -4.05 12.56 -9.65
CA VAL A 20 -4.10 12.92 -11.09
C VAL A 20 -3.54 14.33 -11.34
N HIS A 21 -3.91 15.29 -10.49
CA HIS A 21 -3.40 16.66 -10.60
C HIS A 21 -1.88 16.71 -10.38
N GLN A 22 -1.38 16.03 -9.35
CA GLN A 22 0.05 15.95 -9.04
C GLN A 22 0.85 15.29 -10.15
N ASP A 23 0.34 14.21 -10.76
CA ASP A 23 1.00 13.56 -11.90
C ASP A 23 1.11 14.49 -13.10
N ARG A 24 0.03 15.21 -13.45
CA ARG A 24 0.04 16.20 -14.54
C ARG A 24 1.07 17.29 -14.29
N ARG A 25 1.14 17.80 -13.06
CA ARG A 25 2.11 18.83 -12.70
C ARG A 25 3.54 18.31 -12.78
N LYS A 26 3.82 17.12 -12.24
CA LYS A 26 5.15 16.50 -12.30
C LYS A 26 5.58 16.16 -13.73
N LEU A 27 4.65 15.77 -14.60
CA LEU A 27 4.93 15.58 -16.03
C LEU A 27 5.39 16.88 -16.71
N GLN A 28 4.91 18.03 -16.27
CA GLN A 28 5.32 19.34 -16.78
C GLN A 28 6.64 19.83 -16.17
N GLU A 29 6.84 19.60 -14.87
CA GLU A 29 8.01 20.10 -14.11
C GLU A 29 9.26 19.22 -14.30
N ILE A 30 9.10 17.90 -14.35
CA ILE A 30 10.20 16.91 -14.39
C ILE A 30 10.39 16.34 -15.80
N GLY A 31 9.31 16.16 -16.56
CA GLY A 31 9.36 15.65 -17.94
C GLY A 31 9.65 14.15 -18.03
N GLU A 32 10.57 13.77 -18.92
CA GLU A 32 10.82 12.38 -19.32
C GLU A 32 11.17 11.43 -18.16
N PRO A 33 12.01 11.79 -17.17
CA PRO A 33 12.27 10.91 -16.02
C PRO A 33 10.99 10.52 -15.26
N TYR A 34 10.01 11.43 -15.20
CA TYR A 34 8.73 11.13 -14.56
C TYR A 34 7.83 10.25 -15.45
N ARG A 35 7.91 10.39 -16.77
CA ARG A 35 7.22 9.49 -17.70
C ARG A 35 7.72 8.06 -17.58
N GLU A 36 9.03 7.86 -17.49
CA GLU A 36 9.64 6.55 -17.27
C GLU A 36 9.17 5.94 -15.94
N PHE A 37 9.13 6.74 -14.88
CA PHE A 37 8.58 6.32 -13.58
C PHE A 37 7.10 5.89 -13.69
N LEU A 38 6.25 6.66 -14.38
CA LEU A 38 4.84 6.29 -14.58
C LEU A 38 4.67 5.04 -15.45
N ALA A 39 5.59 4.79 -16.39
CA ALA A 39 5.59 3.59 -17.21
C ALA A 39 5.87 2.32 -16.38
N ALA A 40 6.64 2.43 -15.30
CA ALA A 40 6.96 1.32 -14.40
C ALA A 40 6.01 1.18 -13.20
N THR A 41 5.15 2.16 -12.93
CA THR A 41 4.32 2.19 -11.70
C THR A 41 2.82 2.20 -12.01
N SER A 42 2.00 2.17 -10.95
CA SER A 42 0.54 2.29 -11.03
C SER A 42 -0.01 2.95 -9.76
N PHE A 43 -1.06 3.75 -9.93
CA PHE A 43 -1.82 4.32 -8.82
C PHE A 43 -2.56 3.24 -8.02
N PHE A 44 -3.07 2.21 -8.71
CA PHE A 44 -3.81 1.12 -8.07
C PHE A 44 -2.84 0.05 -7.54
N PRO A 45 -3.03 -0.42 -6.30
CA PRO A 45 -2.21 -1.50 -5.74
C PRO A 45 -2.18 -2.71 -6.68
N GLY A 46 -0.97 -3.17 -7.01
CA GLY A 46 -0.76 -4.30 -7.92
C GLY A 46 -1.06 -4.02 -9.40
N GLY A 47 -1.51 -2.84 -9.79
CA GLY A 47 -1.86 -2.52 -11.18
C GLY A 47 -0.67 -2.63 -12.15
N ALA A 48 0.54 -2.32 -11.69
CA ALA A 48 1.76 -2.47 -12.49
C ALA A 48 2.13 -3.95 -12.72
N LEU A 49 1.88 -4.82 -11.73
CA LEU A 49 2.11 -6.26 -11.81
C LEU A 49 1.09 -6.93 -12.74
N ILE A 50 -0.19 -6.64 -12.54
CA ILE A 50 -1.28 -7.16 -13.39
C ILE A 50 -1.09 -6.69 -14.83
N GLY A 51 -0.68 -5.43 -15.01
CA GLY A 51 -0.36 -4.84 -16.30
C GLY A 51 0.98 -5.30 -16.90
N ARG A 52 1.73 -6.20 -16.24
CA ARG A 52 3.05 -6.70 -16.65
C ARG A 52 4.07 -5.60 -16.98
N ARG A 53 3.92 -4.43 -16.35
CA ARG A 53 4.89 -3.32 -16.44
C ARG A 53 6.14 -3.59 -15.62
N VAL A 54 5.98 -4.42 -14.59
CA VAL A 54 7.05 -4.92 -13.73
C VAL A 54 6.86 -6.41 -13.54
N GLU A 55 7.97 -7.15 -13.45
CA GLU A 55 7.97 -8.57 -13.08
C GLU A 55 8.28 -8.68 -11.60
N TRP A 56 7.55 -9.56 -10.91
CA TRP A 56 7.83 -9.84 -9.51
C TRP A 56 8.93 -10.89 -9.42
N SER A 57 10.05 -10.51 -8.81
CA SER A 57 11.14 -11.40 -8.45
C SER A 57 11.04 -11.83 -6.99
N ARG A 58 11.65 -12.96 -6.68
CA ARG A 58 11.83 -13.42 -5.29
C ARG A 58 12.57 -12.37 -4.46
N ASP A 59 13.49 -11.61 -5.08
CA ASP A 59 14.34 -10.64 -4.39
C ASP A 59 13.61 -9.33 -4.04
N ASP A 60 12.43 -9.08 -4.62
CA ASP A 60 11.61 -7.90 -4.29
C ASP A 60 10.95 -8.01 -2.92
N MET A 61 10.96 -9.20 -2.32
CA MET A 61 10.34 -9.48 -1.02
C MET A 61 11.42 -9.72 0.03
N PRO A 62 11.42 -9.00 1.16
CA PRO A 62 12.30 -9.27 2.28
C PRO A 62 11.85 -10.54 3.04
N TRP A 63 12.06 -11.72 2.46
CA TRP A 63 11.59 -13.00 2.99
C TRP A 63 12.02 -13.26 4.44
N THR A 64 13.22 -12.84 4.81
CA THR A 64 13.71 -12.93 6.19
C THR A 64 12.81 -12.14 7.13
N ALA A 65 12.44 -10.91 6.77
CA ALA A 65 11.54 -10.08 7.59
C ALA A 65 10.12 -10.68 7.65
N VAL A 66 9.63 -11.25 6.54
CA VAL A 66 8.33 -11.94 6.51
C VAL A 66 8.33 -13.14 7.47
N VAL A 67 9.36 -13.98 7.40
CA VAL A 67 9.49 -15.16 8.29
C VAL A 67 9.60 -14.74 9.75
N ILE A 68 10.41 -13.71 10.05
CA ILE A 68 10.51 -13.16 11.40
C ILE A 68 9.16 -12.62 11.86
N GLY A 69 8.46 -11.86 11.02
CA GLY A 69 7.14 -11.30 11.34
C GLY A 69 6.11 -12.39 11.64
N ILE A 70 6.08 -13.46 10.84
CA ILE A 70 5.24 -14.64 11.09
C ILE A 70 5.62 -15.30 12.41
N ALA A 71 6.91 -15.53 12.67
CA ALA A 71 7.38 -16.14 13.91
C ALA A 71 6.99 -15.31 15.14
N VAL A 72 7.19 -13.99 15.10
CA VAL A 72 6.80 -13.07 16.17
C VAL A 72 5.28 -13.08 16.37
N ALA A 73 4.50 -13.03 15.29
CA ALA A 73 3.05 -13.12 15.38
C ALA A 73 2.58 -14.43 16.03
N LEU A 74 3.17 -15.56 15.65
CA LEU A 74 2.86 -16.87 16.25
C LEU A 74 3.22 -16.93 17.74
N VAL A 75 4.38 -16.40 18.14
CA VAL A 75 4.78 -16.28 19.55
C VAL A 75 3.75 -15.43 20.30
N LEU A 76 3.42 -14.25 19.79
CA LEU A 76 2.47 -13.37 20.46
C LEU A 76 1.09 -14.01 20.59
N VAL A 77 0.56 -14.62 19.53
CA VAL A 77 -0.74 -15.32 19.58
C VAL A 77 -0.70 -16.48 20.57
N THR A 78 0.37 -17.27 20.60
CA THR A 78 0.48 -18.42 21.51
C THR A 78 0.55 -18.00 22.98
N PHE A 79 1.31 -16.94 23.27
CA PHE A 79 1.53 -16.47 24.65
C PHE A 79 0.61 -15.33 25.06
N HIS A 80 -0.29 -14.87 24.20
CA HIS A 80 -1.23 -13.79 24.50
C HIS A 80 -2.06 -14.07 25.76
N PRO A 81 -2.62 -15.27 25.99
CA PRO A 81 -3.40 -15.53 27.21
C PRO A 81 -2.56 -15.41 28.49
N LEU A 82 -1.27 -15.76 28.40
CA LEU A 82 -0.34 -15.67 29.52
C LEU A 82 0.10 -14.22 29.79
N MET A 83 0.33 -13.43 28.73
CA MET A 83 0.86 -12.06 28.84
C MET A 83 -0.23 -11.01 29.07
N PHE A 84 -1.41 -11.19 28.47
CA PHE A 84 -2.46 -10.17 28.37
C PHE A 84 -3.84 -10.66 28.84
N GLY A 85 -4.02 -11.98 29.00
CA GLY A 85 -5.33 -12.57 29.31
C GLY A 85 -6.27 -12.62 28.09
N GLY A 86 -7.29 -13.45 28.16
CA GLY A 86 -8.28 -13.60 27.09
C GLY A 86 -7.77 -14.33 25.83
N SER A 87 -8.69 -14.59 24.89
CA SER A 87 -8.38 -15.20 23.60
C SER A 87 -7.88 -14.14 22.61
N PRO A 88 -6.70 -14.32 21.99
CA PRO A 88 -6.18 -13.41 20.96
C PRO A 88 -6.98 -13.40 19.66
N LEU A 89 -7.84 -14.40 19.44
CA LEU A 89 -8.55 -14.60 18.16
C LEU A 89 -10.08 -14.49 18.31
N GLY A 90 -10.57 -13.97 19.45
CA GLY A 90 -11.98 -13.94 19.81
C GLY A 90 -12.34 -14.98 20.86
#